data_AF-A0A919GP23-F1
#
_entry.id   AF-A0A919GP23-F1
#
_cell.length_a   1.000
_cell.length_b   1.000
_cell.length_c   1.000
_cell.angle_alpha   90.00
_cell.angle_beta   90.00
_cell.angle_gamma   90.00
#
_symmetry.space_group_name_H-M   'P 1'
#
loop_
_entity.id
_entity.type
_entity.pdbx_description
1 polymer ?
#
loop_
_entity_poly.entity_id
_entity_poly.type
_entity_poly.pdbx_seq_one_letter_code
_entity_poly.pdbx_strand_id
1 'polypeptide(L)'
;MPSSLHARLRTTLLALLTTGALLAVAHPTGAAAEVAPEPKAAEFEEQVLFKASQDPGYACFRIPAVVRTTKGTLLAFAEGRVLNCGDAADIDIVLKRSTDGGRTWGPLQVVNEGAGDTHGNPAPIVDRETGRIVLAETYNTGRTDSASCSVPCDRTPHLQHSDDDGLTWSTPRDLSAEIRPAHWNSWYATGPVHGIQLSKGRHAGRLVFGVNTETWANGRVTANHAALITSDDGGDSWKIGATDSWPIADVGTFRQKPSELTLTERQDGSVFVSGREQDGTDLGHRSQTVSRDGGDSFVSPFRAQPDLYTPQVQGSVLRLGDRLLLACPADPDRRRTMMVRSSYDGGRTWESVDRGTVVTTDWSGYSDLVRIGGAGGNDVVGLMYEGGAIDARDEIRFARFTEDWLKPRRGADPTTPDKAPHGRRAAVLGGARPTDGAFGGAIEFDGTDDAVRLPYRRQLPLGTKDFTASLWFRYTATTGEQPMLWMGGVGTTQPQVWLRGEPAAGRLTGLITVRDGATAPRTASVRSTGAYNDGQWHHLALRRGGGQLTLFVDGTPFSTADVTGSVSRNSPFGVHIGQRVDSRVHFTGALDEVRVHDRALSDEEVSGLRAASTTSEGSILWLPMDRVSGGN
;
A
#
# COMPACT_ATOMS: atom_id res chain seq x y z
N MET A 1 5.32 67.05 21.01
CA MET A 1 4.38 67.27 22.13
C MET A 1 4.36 66.03 23.01
N PRO A 2 4.31 66.15 24.35
CA PRO A 2 5.50 65.82 25.14
C PRO A 2 5.30 64.77 26.26
N SER A 3 6.46 64.29 26.73
CA SER A 3 6.84 63.80 28.08
C SER A 3 5.83 63.81 29.25
N SER A 4 5.88 62.76 30.08
CA SER A 4 6.14 62.79 31.56
C SER A 4 5.87 61.37 32.14
N LEU A 5 6.75 60.71 32.89
CA LEU A 5 7.31 60.91 34.25
C LEU A 5 6.33 60.68 35.42
N HIS A 6 6.85 59.91 36.41
CA HIS A 6 6.47 59.76 37.83
C HIS A 6 5.61 58.52 38.20
N ALA A 7 5.82 57.82 39.32
CA ALA A 7 6.84 57.87 40.38
C ALA A 7 6.78 56.58 41.24
N ARG A 8 7.87 56.35 41.97
CA ARG A 8 8.09 55.30 42.99
C ARG A 8 7.32 55.56 44.30
N LEU A 9 7.04 54.50 45.06
CA LEU A 9 7.00 54.46 46.55
C LEU A 9 7.33 53.01 46.98
N ARG A 10 8.57 52.71 47.42
CA ARG A 10 9.13 52.73 48.80
C ARG A 10 8.48 51.76 49.80
N THR A 11 9.16 50.61 49.93
CA THR A 11 9.57 49.86 51.14
C THR A 11 9.24 50.43 52.52
N THR A 12 8.82 49.56 53.45
CA THR A 12 9.38 49.51 54.82
C THR A 12 9.35 48.10 55.42
N LEU A 13 10.31 47.86 56.32
CA LEU A 13 10.87 46.61 56.81
C LEU A 13 10.36 46.30 58.24
N LEU A 14 10.42 45.01 58.61
CA LEU A 14 10.76 44.45 59.93
C LEU A 14 9.82 44.59 61.14
N ALA A 15 9.51 43.47 61.80
CA ALA A 15 10.18 43.06 63.06
C ALA A 15 9.64 41.71 63.60
N LEU A 16 10.58 40.83 63.99
CA LEU A 16 10.37 39.62 64.77
C LEU A 16 10.18 39.95 66.26
N LEU A 17 9.39 39.14 66.96
CA LEU A 17 9.51 38.89 68.40
C LEU A 17 9.22 37.41 68.70
N THR A 18 10.13 36.80 69.47
CA THR A 18 10.19 35.40 69.87
C THR A 18 9.66 35.19 71.30
N THR A 19 9.02 34.05 71.55
CA THR A 19 8.83 33.33 72.83
C THR A 19 8.11 32.03 72.44
N GLY A 20 8.42 30.79 72.82
CA GLY A 20 9.33 30.20 73.80
C GLY A 20 8.56 29.12 74.58
N ALA A 21 8.52 27.86 74.12
CA ALA A 21 8.23 26.67 74.94
C ALA A 21 8.51 25.35 74.19
N LEU A 22 9.28 24.46 74.83
CA LEU A 22 9.52 23.07 74.41
C LEU A 22 8.27 22.19 74.60
N LEU A 23 8.05 21.21 73.71
CA LEU A 23 7.84 19.78 74.06
C LEU A 23 7.54 18.88 72.84
N ALA A 24 8.21 17.72 72.86
CA ALA A 24 7.85 16.42 72.30
C ALA A 24 7.85 16.20 70.77
N VAL A 25 8.66 15.21 70.39
CA VAL A 25 8.86 14.64 69.05
C VAL A 25 7.60 13.91 68.57
N ALA A 26 7.14 14.21 67.36
CA ALA A 26 6.37 13.30 66.54
C ALA A 26 6.95 13.34 65.11
N HIS A 27 7.44 12.20 64.64
CA HIS A 27 7.95 12.04 63.28
C HIS A 27 6.83 12.29 62.27
N PRO A 28 6.98 13.19 61.29
CA PRO A 28 6.14 13.13 60.10
C PRO A 28 6.62 11.91 59.29
N THR A 29 5.79 10.88 59.28
CA THR A 29 5.89 9.78 58.32
C THR A 29 6.04 10.38 56.92
N GLY A 30 7.13 10.06 56.24
CA GLY A 30 7.32 10.40 54.84
C GLY A 30 6.21 9.76 54.03
N ALA A 31 5.19 10.54 53.69
CA ALA A 31 4.35 10.23 52.55
C ALA A 31 5.23 10.49 51.33
N ALA A 32 5.76 9.41 50.75
CA ALA A 32 6.20 9.42 49.37
C ALA A 32 5.05 10.04 48.56
N ALA A 33 5.30 11.18 47.92
CA ALA A 33 4.44 11.64 46.86
C ALA A 33 4.43 10.51 45.82
N GLU A 34 3.32 9.78 45.73
CA GLU A 34 3.06 8.92 44.59
C GLU A 34 3.17 9.82 43.36
N VAL A 35 4.25 9.64 42.60
CA VAL A 35 4.36 10.16 41.26
C VAL A 35 3.17 9.55 40.52
N ALA A 36 2.17 10.37 40.23
CA ALA A 36 1.05 9.96 39.40
C ALA A 36 1.65 9.32 38.13
N PRO A 37 1.21 8.12 37.71
CA PRO A 37 1.72 7.51 36.50
C PRO A 37 1.56 8.51 35.36
N GLU A 38 2.63 8.74 34.59
CA GLU A 38 2.54 9.56 33.39
C GLU A 38 1.33 9.10 32.58
N PRO A 39 0.47 10.01 32.10
CA PRO A 39 -0.67 9.61 31.31
C PRO A 39 -0.16 8.79 30.12
N LYS A 40 -0.64 7.53 30.03
CA LYS A 40 -0.32 6.63 28.91
C LYS A 40 -0.61 7.43 27.62
N ALA A 41 0.42 7.64 26.81
CA ALA A 41 0.26 8.32 25.53
C ALA A 41 -0.86 7.62 24.74
N ALA A 42 -1.74 8.40 24.09
CA ALA A 42 -2.78 7.81 23.28
C ALA A 42 -2.14 6.87 22.25
N GLU A 43 -2.68 5.66 22.13
CA GLU A 43 -2.11 4.61 21.28
C GLU A 43 -2.09 5.04 19.81
N PHE A 44 -3.03 5.89 19.42
CA PHE A 44 -3.14 6.54 18.11
C PHE A 44 -3.69 7.97 18.25
N GLU A 45 -3.07 8.91 17.56
CA GLU A 45 -3.50 10.30 17.42
C GLU A 45 -3.40 10.72 15.95
N GLU A 46 -4.35 11.49 15.44
CA GLU A 46 -4.33 11.98 14.05
C GLU A 46 -4.78 13.44 13.98
N GLN A 47 -4.17 14.18 13.05
CA GLN A 47 -4.57 15.54 12.69
C GLN A 47 -4.43 15.79 11.19
N VAL A 48 -5.24 16.71 10.66
CA VAL A 48 -5.02 17.24 9.31
C VAL A 48 -3.83 18.20 9.35
N LEU A 49 -2.83 17.97 8.50
CA LEU A 49 -1.58 18.74 8.49
C LEU A 49 -1.53 19.75 7.33
N PHE A 50 -1.93 19.35 6.12
CA PHE A 50 -2.03 20.25 4.97
C PHE A 50 -3.42 20.19 4.37
N LYS A 51 -4.05 21.36 4.20
CA LYS A 51 -5.37 21.48 3.58
C LYS A 51 -5.55 22.86 2.98
N ALA A 52 -6.05 22.93 1.75
CA ALA A 52 -6.25 24.20 1.03
C ALA A 52 -7.08 25.23 1.82
N SER A 53 -8.08 24.77 2.58
CA SER A 53 -8.91 25.65 3.41
C SER A 53 -8.20 26.20 4.66
N GLN A 54 -7.05 25.64 5.04
CA GLN A 54 -6.24 26.06 6.19
C GLN A 54 -5.00 26.85 5.76
N ASP A 55 -4.48 26.57 4.57
CA ASP A 55 -3.26 27.15 4.01
C ASP A 55 -3.59 27.83 2.66
N PRO A 56 -4.01 29.11 2.66
CA PRO A 56 -4.46 29.81 1.45
C PRO A 56 -3.32 30.00 0.44
N GLY A 57 -3.67 30.03 -0.85
CA GLY A 57 -2.72 30.15 -1.96
C GLY A 57 -2.54 28.86 -2.76
N TYR A 58 -3.03 27.72 -2.24
CA TYR A 58 -2.95 26.42 -2.91
C TYR A 58 -4.33 25.82 -3.12
N ALA A 59 -4.53 25.19 -4.27
CA ALA A 59 -5.73 24.42 -4.58
C ALA A 59 -5.73 23.06 -3.85
N CYS A 60 -4.57 22.44 -3.67
CA CYS A 60 -4.39 21.25 -2.84
C CYS A 60 -2.92 20.97 -2.50
N PHE A 61 -2.71 20.00 -1.62
CA PHE A 61 -1.39 19.53 -1.21
C PHE A 61 -1.25 18.04 -1.50
N ARG A 62 -0.09 17.63 -2.01
CA ARG A 62 0.17 16.24 -2.41
C ARG A 62 1.59 15.80 -2.10
N ILE A 63 1.87 14.52 -2.31
CA ILE A 63 3.22 13.93 -2.29
C ILE A 63 3.95 14.19 -0.95
N PRO A 64 3.39 13.69 0.18
CA PRO A 64 3.97 13.85 1.50
C PRO A 64 5.35 13.18 1.60
N ALA A 65 6.29 13.88 2.25
CA ALA A 65 7.56 13.29 2.71
C ALA A 65 7.87 13.81 4.11
N VAL A 66 8.33 12.96 5.03
CA VAL A 66 8.64 13.36 6.40
C VAL A 66 9.95 12.77 6.89
N VAL A 67 10.78 13.60 7.51
CA VAL A 67 12.03 13.18 8.17
C VAL A 67 12.13 13.75 9.58
N ARG A 68 12.92 13.07 10.42
CA ARG A 68 13.30 13.54 11.74
C ARG A 68 14.76 13.97 11.73
N THR A 69 15.03 15.21 12.12
CA THR A 69 16.40 15.74 12.19
C THR A 69 17.15 15.18 13.40
N THR A 70 18.46 15.43 13.46
CA THR A 70 19.29 15.07 14.63
C THR A 70 18.89 15.80 15.91
N LYS A 71 18.23 16.96 15.80
CA LYS A 71 17.65 17.70 16.94
C LYS A 71 16.27 17.17 17.37
N GLY A 72 15.72 16.20 16.65
CA GLY A 72 14.40 15.63 16.92
C GLY A 72 13.23 16.40 16.31
N THR A 73 13.50 17.46 15.54
CA THR A 73 12.50 18.19 14.77
C THR A 73 11.96 17.30 13.66
N LEU A 74 10.63 17.28 13.47
CA LEU A 74 10.01 16.69 12.29
C LEU A 74 9.88 17.76 11.20
N LEU A 75 10.32 17.42 10.00
CA LEU A 75 10.16 18.23 8.79
C LEU A 75 9.18 17.50 7.87
N ALA A 76 8.00 18.06 7.68
CA ALA A 76 6.96 17.52 6.81
C ALA A 76 6.87 18.34 5.52
N PHE A 77 7.29 17.74 4.42
CA PHE A 77 7.27 18.31 3.09
C PHE A 77 6.03 17.88 2.32
N ALA A 78 5.56 18.73 1.43
CA ALA A 78 4.53 18.41 0.44
C ALA A 78 4.76 19.24 -0.83
N GLU A 79 4.15 18.79 -1.93
CA GLU A 79 3.85 19.65 -3.06
C GLU A 79 2.67 20.55 -2.70
N GLY A 80 2.87 21.88 -2.74
CA GLY A 80 1.80 22.86 -2.72
C GLY A 80 1.38 23.19 -4.14
N ARG A 81 0.21 22.72 -4.57
CA ARG A 81 -0.25 22.89 -5.97
C ARG A 81 -1.15 24.12 -6.07
N VAL A 82 -0.69 25.14 -6.79
CA VAL A 82 -1.29 26.49 -6.77
C VAL A 82 -2.64 26.52 -7.47
N LEU A 83 -2.71 26.03 -8.71
CA LEU A 83 -3.87 26.21 -9.58
C LEU A 83 -4.90 25.08 -9.50
N ASN A 84 -4.42 23.84 -9.40
CA ASN A 84 -5.24 22.63 -9.45
C ASN A 84 -4.43 21.43 -8.93
N CYS A 85 -5.07 20.27 -8.82
CA CYS A 85 -4.42 19.03 -8.36
C CYS A 85 -3.79 18.18 -9.49
N GLY A 86 -3.50 18.77 -10.64
CA GLY A 86 -2.81 18.14 -11.78
C GLY A 86 -1.29 18.03 -11.56
N ASP A 87 -0.62 17.16 -12.31
CA ASP A 87 0.77 16.75 -12.02
C ASP A 87 1.86 17.63 -12.63
N ALA A 88 1.51 18.53 -13.55
CA ALA A 88 2.46 19.43 -14.20
C ALA A 88 1.96 20.88 -14.20
N ALA A 89 1.40 21.35 -13.07
CA ALA A 89 0.96 22.74 -12.91
C ALA A 89 2.04 23.60 -12.22
N ASP A 90 1.68 24.82 -11.83
CA ASP A 90 2.47 25.61 -10.88
C ASP A 90 2.46 24.91 -9.52
N ILE A 91 3.61 24.33 -9.16
CA ILE A 91 3.76 23.47 -7.97
C ILE A 91 5.01 23.89 -7.21
N ASP A 92 4.81 24.25 -5.95
CA ASP A 92 5.85 24.58 -4.99
C ASP A 92 6.22 23.35 -4.14
N ILE A 93 7.43 23.35 -3.58
CA ILE A 93 7.76 22.52 -2.42
C ILE A 93 7.55 23.33 -1.15
N VAL A 94 6.69 22.83 -0.26
CA VAL A 94 6.34 23.45 1.01
C VAL A 94 6.73 22.57 2.20
N LEU A 95 6.89 23.20 3.36
CA LEU A 95 7.34 22.58 4.61
C LEU A 95 6.48 23.06 5.79
N LYS A 96 6.15 22.15 6.71
CA LYS A 96 5.78 22.46 8.10
C LYS A 96 6.76 21.77 9.06
N ARG A 97 7.08 22.42 10.17
CA ARG A 97 8.05 21.95 11.17
C ARG A 97 7.36 21.65 12.49
N SER A 98 7.77 20.59 13.17
CA SER A 98 7.32 20.27 14.54
C SER A 98 8.50 19.95 15.45
N THR A 99 8.55 20.59 16.62
CA THR A 99 9.60 20.39 17.62
C THR A 99 9.14 19.58 18.84
N ASP A 100 7.90 19.09 18.83
CA ASP A 100 7.26 18.36 19.94
C ASP A 100 6.82 16.93 19.54
N GLY A 101 7.45 16.39 18.50
CA GLY A 101 7.19 15.05 17.98
C GLY A 101 5.90 14.96 17.18
N GLY A 102 5.51 16.03 16.49
CA GLY A 102 4.38 16.07 15.57
C GLY A 102 3.03 16.32 16.25
N ARG A 103 3.03 16.84 17.49
CA ARG A 103 1.79 17.20 18.20
C ARG A 103 1.31 18.56 17.73
N THR A 104 2.21 19.53 17.62
CA THR A 104 1.94 20.84 17.04
C THR A 104 2.89 21.12 15.89
N TRP A 105 2.43 21.94 14.95
CA TRP A 105 3.15 22.27 13.73
C TRP A 105 3.22 23.78 13.56
N GLY A 106 4.38 24.27 13.15
CA GLY A 106 4.61 25.67 12.80
C GLY A 106 3.87 26.08 11.52
N PRO A 107 3.94 27.37 11.15
CA PRO A 107 3.32 27.88 9.93
C PRO A 107 3.91 27.22 8.67
N LEU A 108 3.15 27.23 7.58
CA LEU A 108 3.61 26.83 6.26
C LEU A 108 4.83 27.66 5.82
N GLN A 109 5.84 27.00 5.28
CA GLN A 109 7.02 27.60 4.67
C GLN A 109 7.12 27.15 3.22
N VAL A 110 7.40 28.08 2.31
CA VAL A 110 7.77 27.73 0.93
C VAL A 110 9.27 27.48 0.90
N VAL A 111 9.66 26.25 0.58
CA VAL A 111 11.07 25.83 0.44
C VAL A 111 11.55 26.16 -0.97
N ASN A 112 10.69 25.91 -1.95
CA ASN A 112 11.01 26.11 -3.36
C ASN A 112 9.76 26.54 -4.12
N GLU A 113 9.81 27.72 -4.74
CA GLU A 113 8.70 28.26 -5.53
C GLU A 113 8.79 27.76 -6.97
N GLY A 114 7.70 27.19 -7.49
CA GLY A 114 7.60 26.72 -8.88
C GLY A 114 7.53 27.86 -9.89
N ALA A 115 6.98 29.01 -9.48
CA ALA A 115 6.89 30.24 -10.27
C ALA A 115 6.25 30.03 -11.67
N GLY A 116 5.22 29.17 -11.74
CA GLY A 116 4.54 28.77 -12.96
C GLY A 116 5.00 27.43 -13.54
N ASP A 117 6.15 26.92 -13.09
CA ASP A 117 6.66 25.58 -13.39
C ASP A 117 6.36 24.58 -12.27
N THR A 118 6.71 23.32 -12.50
CA THR A 118 6.48 22.24 -11.53
C THR A 118 7.76 21.89 -10.80
N HIS A 119 7.83 22.14 -9.49
CA HIS A 119 8.82 21.58 -8.59
C HIS A 119 8.15 20.50 -7.74
N GLY A 120 8.59 19.24 -7.85
CA GLY A 120 7.86 18.12 -7.25
C GLY A 120 8.73 16.95 -6.83
N ASN A 121 8.06 15.93 -6.30
CA ASN A 121 8.66 14.69 -5.77
C ASN A 121 9.76 14.92 -4.72
N PRO A 122 9.45 15.55 -3.57
CA PRO A 122 10.44 15.74 -2.51
C PRO A 122 10.94 14.40 -1.96
N ALA A 123 12.27 14.25 -1.89
CA ALA A 123 12.96 13.09 -1.33
C ALA A 123 14.05 13.54 -0.33
N PRO A 124 13.66 13.91 0.90
CA PRO A 124 14.60 14.39 1.92
C PRO A 124 15.44 13.26 2.53
N ILE A 125 16.67 13.57 2.92
CA ILE A 125 17.56 12.70 3.72
C ILE A 125 18.21 13.56 4.80
N VAL A 126 18.29 13.02 6.02
CA VAL A 126 19.05 13.62 7.11
C VAL A 126 20.39 12.92 7.22
N ASP A 127 21.48 13.66 7.00
CA ASP A 127 22.82 13.22 7.37
C ASP A 127 22.94 13.32 8.90
N ARG A 128 23.05 12.17 9.56
CA ARG A 128 23.09 12.09 11.03
C ARG A 128 24.46 12.44 11.60
N GLU A 129 25.51 12.51 10.77
CA GLU A 129 26.85 12.87 11.21
C GLU A 129 26.99 14.38 11.34
N THR A 130 26.48 15.13 10.36
CA THR A 130 26.59 16.60 10.30
C THR A 130 25.34 17.31 10.80
N GLY A 131 24.16 16.66 10.73
CA GLY A 131 22.86 17.29 10.95
C GLY A 131 22.29 18.00 9.72
N ARG A 132 23.01 18.00 8.58
CA ARG A 132 22.53 18.52 7.29
C ARG A 132 21.29 17.75 6.84
N ILE A 133 20.33 18.47 6.29
CA ILE A 133 19.19 17.90 5.57
C ILE A 133 19.41 18.17 4.10
N VAL A 134 19.46 17.13 3.27
CA VAL A 134 19.44 17.26 1.81
C VAL A 134 18.03 16.97 1.30
N LEU A 135 17.60 17.70 0.28
CA LEU A 135 16.28 17.57 -0.34
C LEU A 135 16.46 17.43 -1.84
N ALA A 136 16.31 16.19 -2.33
CA ALA A 136 16.23 15.94 -3.76
C ALA A 136 14.81 16.18 -4.26
N GLU A 137 14.69 16.77 -5.45
CA GLU A 137 13.42 17.14 -6.07
C GLU A 137 13.55 17.12 -7.60
N THR A 138 12.45 17.38 -8.30
CA THR A 138 12.41 17.32 -9.77
C THR A 138 11.67 18.50 -10.37
N TYR A 139 12.20 19.03 -11.47
CA TYR A 139 11.63 20.19 -12.16
C TYR A 139 11.13 19.82 -13.55
N ASN A 140 10.00 20.36 -13.97
CA ASN A 140 9.55 20.35 -15.37
C ASN A 140 8.72 21.59 -15.68
N THR A 141 8.56 21.88 -16.96
CA THR A 141 7.68 22.97 -17.41
C THR A 141 6.25 22.79 -16.90
N GLY A 142 5.68 23.84 -16.34
CA GLY A 142 4.32 23.86 -15.84
C GLY A 142 3.28 24.10 -16.95
N ARG A 143 2.02 23.80 -16.62
CA ARG A 143 0.87 23.80 -17.51
C ARG A 143 -0.37 24.27 -16.76
N THR A 144 -1.25 24.96 -17.47
CA THR A 144 -2.51 25.48 -16.91
C THR A 144 -3.72 24.59 -17.20
N ASP A 145 -3.57 23.55 -18.02
CA ASP A 145 -4.64 22.66 -18.49
C ASP A 145 -4.84 21.40 -17.63
N SER A 146 -4.17 21.31 -16.47
CA SER A 146 -4.17 20.15 -15.56
C SER A 146 -3.64 18.84 -16.16
N ALA A 147 -3.06 18.87 -17.37
CA ALA A 147 -2.47 17.68 -17.99
C ALA A 147 -1.14 17.31 -17.31
N SER A 148 -0.70 16.08 -17.52
CA SER A 148 0.68 15.69 -17.21
C SER A 148 1.67 16.39 -18.14
N CYS A 149 2.96 16.34 -17.82
CA CYS A 149 3.99 16.88 -18.69
C CYS A 149 3.93 16.25 -20.09
N SER A 150 4.30 17.04 -21.10
CA SER A 150 4.41 16.56 -22.49
C SER A 150 5.38 15.39 -22.56
N VAL A 151 5.14 14.41 -23.44
CA VAL A 151 6.03 13.26 -23.63
C VAL A 151 6.83 13.45 -24.93
N PRO A 152 8.18 13.37 -24.93
CA PRO A 152 9.05 13.07 -23.78
C PRO A 152 9.03 14.20 -22.74
N CYS A 153 8.97 13.79 -21.48
CA CYS A 153 8.90 14.72 -20.36
C CYS A 153 10.32 15.14 -19.95
N ASP A 154 10.71 16.38 -20.28
CA ASP A 154 11.97 16.94 -19.82
C ASP A 154 11.83 17.32 -18.35
N ARG A 155 12.14 16.34 -17.49
CA ARG A 155 12.11 16.45 -16.05
C ARG A 155 13.51 16.25 -15.49
N THR A 156 14.00 17.21 -14.71
CA THR A 156 15.40 17.33 -14.27
C THR A 156 15.52 17.19 -12.74
N PRO A 157 16.49 16.41 -12.23
CA PRO A 157 16.72 16.31 -10.79
C PRO A 157 17.49 17.52 -10.24
N HIS A 158 17.05 18.01 -9.09
CA HIS A 158 17.65 19.14 -8.36
C HIS A 158 17.86 18.79 -6.89
N LEU A 159 18.74 19.54 -6.22
CA LEU A 159 19.06 19.38 -4.80
C LEU A 159 19.11 20.72 -4.09
N GLN A 160 18.50 20.78 -2.91
CA GLN A 160 18.74 21.82 -1.91
C GLN A 160 19.23 21.18 -0.61
N HIS A 161 19.82 21.99 0.28
CA HIS A 161 20.13 21.55 1.63
C HIS A 161 19.81 22.61 2.68
N SER A 162 19.65 22.15 3.92
CA SER A 162 19.53 22.98 5.11
C SER A 162 20.54 22.52 6.15
N ASP A 163 21.34 23.46 6.66
CA ASP A 163 22.32 23.24 7.72
C ASP A 163 21.84 23.77 9.09
N ASP A 164 20.60 24.26 9.16
CA ASP A 164 20.04 24.96 10.32
C ASP A 164 18.72 24.36 10.82
N ASP A 165 18.57 23.04 10.69
CA ASP A 165 17.39 22.28 11.16
C ASP A 165 16.09 22.61 10.38
N GLY A 166 16.23 22.86 9.08
CA GLY A 166 15.13 23.13 8.15
C GLY A 166 14.57 24.53 8.24
N LEU A 167 15.31 25.51 8.80
CA LEU A 167 14.86 26.89 8.92
C LEU A 167 15.11 27.68 7.64
N THR A 168 16.25 27.46 6.99
CA THR A 168 16.61 28.04 5.70
C THR A 168 17.16 26.97 4.76
N TRP A 169 17.09 27.26 3.45
CA TRP A 169 17.46 26.34 2.38
C TRP A 169 18.43 27.01 1.41
N SER A 170 19.40 26.25 0.93
CA SER A 170 20.36 26.69 -0.09
C SER A 170 19.65 26.97 -1.42
N THR A 171 20.28 27.73 -2.30
CA THR A 171 19.85 27.78 -3.71
C THR A 171 19.86 26.38 -4.33
N PRO A 172 18.87 26.00 -5.17
CA PRO A 172 18.86 24.71 -5.84
C PRO A 172 20.07 24.48 -6.75
N ARG A 173 20.57 23.25 -6.75
CA ARG A 173 21.65 22.75 -7.61
C ARG A 173 21.12 21.70 -8.56
N ASP A 174 21.32 21.88 -9.87
CA ASP A 174 20.99 20.87 -10.90
C ASP A 174 21.92 19.65 -10.77
N LEU A 175 21.35 18.46 -10.68
CA LEU A 175 22.08 17.19 -10.58
C LEU A 175 22.17 16.44 -11.92
N SER A 176 21.66 17.00 -13.02
CA SER A 176 21.56 16.31 -14.32
C SER A 176 22.89 15.77 -14.82
N ALA A 177 23.99 16.51 -14.60
CA ALA A 177 25.33 16.07 -15.01
C ALA A 177 25.84 14.85 -14.21
N GLU A 178 25.33 14.63 -13.00
CA GLU A 178 25.74 13.55 -12.11
C GLU A 178 24.84 12.31 -12.25
N ILE A 179 23.52 12.51 -12.39
CA ILE A 179 22.53 11.43 -12.23
C ILE A 179 21.46 11.36 -13.32
N ARG A 180 21.64 12.03 -14.46
CA ARG A 180 20.75 11.93 -15.64
C ARG A 180 21.54 11.66 -16.94
N PRO A 181 21.97 10.41 -17.19
CA PRO A 181 22.62 10.03 -18.43
C PRO A 181 21.71 10.28 -19.64
N ALA A 182 22.30 10.50 -20.82
CA ALA A 182 21.59 10.97 -22.01
C ALA A 182 20.43 10.07 -22.50
N HIS A 183 20.40 8.78 -22.13
CA HIS A 183 19.30 7.88 -22.49
C HIS A 183 18.12 7.93 -21.51
N TRP A 184 18.30 8.54 -20.33
CA TRP A 184 17.22 8.87 -19.39
C TRP A 184 16.60 10.21 -19.77
N ASN A 185 15.95 10.22 -20.93
CA ASN A 185 15.54 11.42 -21.66
C ASN A 185 14.01 11.65 -21.68
N SER A 186 13.26 10.95 -20.85
CA SER A 186 11.85 11.22 -20.60
C SER A 186 11.50 10.80 -19.18
N TRP A 187 10.73 11.62 -18.48
CA TRP A 187 10.25 11.40 -17.11
C TRP A 187 11.38 11.12 -16.10
N TYR A 188 11.41 11.85 -15.00
CA TYR A 188 12.37 11.61 -13.93
C TYR A 188 11.68 11.89 -12.60
N ALA A 189 11.78 10.97 -11.64
CA ALA A 189 11.17 11.11 -10.33
C ALA A 189 12.17 10.71 -9.24
N THR A 190 12.31 11.54 -8.21
CA THR A 190 13.09 11.31 -6.99
C THR A 190 12.17 10.81 -5.89
N GLY A 191 12.46 9.66 -5.27
CA GLY A 191 11.51 9.00 -4.37
C GLY A 191 10.17 8.82 -5.11
N PRO A 192 9.09 9.54 -4.72
CA PRO A 192 9.03 10.46 -3.58
C PRO A 192 8.94 9.71 -2.26
N VAL A 193 9.13 10.46 -1.16
CA VAL A 193 9.40 10.08 0.25
C VAL A 193 10.87 10.11 0.64
N HIS A 194 11.12 9.97 1.94
CA HIS A 194 12.47 9.99 2.48
C HIS A 194 13.40 8.96 1.84
N GLY A 195 14.65 9.37 1.62
CA GLY A 195 15.77 8.46 1.50
C GLY A 195 16.37 8.12 2.87
N ILE A 196 17.48 7.40 2.89
CA ILE A 196 18.11 6.92 4.12
C ILE A 196 19.59 7.26 4.15
N GLN A 197 20.14 7.35 5.36
CA GLN A 197 21.57 7.19 5.58
C GLN A 197 21.82 5.78 6.11
N LEU A 198 22.81 5.08 5.54
CA LEU A 198 23.21 3.75 6.01
C LEU A 198 23.92 3.86 7.37
N SER A 199 23.67 2.90 8.25
CA SER A 199 24.25 2.87 9.60
C SER A 199 25.15 1.67 9.84
N LYS A 200 25.19 0.70 8.92
CA LYS A 200 25.90 -0.57 9.11
C LYS A 200 26.94 -0.83 8.01
N GLY A 201 27.93 -1.63 8.38
CA GLY A 201 28.94 -2.15 7.47
C GLY A 201 29.85 -1.07 6.87
N ARG A 202 30.52 -1.43 5.77
CA ARG A 202 31.54 -0.59 5.12
C ARG A 202 31.02 0.71 4.49
N HIS A 203 29.70 0.85 4.36
CA HIS A 203 29.04 2.01 3.76
C HIS A 203 28.25 2.83 4.79
N ALA A 204 28.48 2.62 6.09
CA ALA A 204 27.90 3.50 7.11
C ALA A 204 28.26 4.97 6.81
N GLY A 205 27.29 5.87 6.94
CA GLY A 205 27.41 7.28 6.57
C GLY A 205 26.90 7.62 5.16
N ARG A 206 26.87 6.65 4.23
CA ARG A 206 26.38 6.85 2.85
C ARG A 206 24.90 7.26 2.84
N LEU A 207 24.57 8.28 2.06
CA LEU A 207 23.20 8.71 1.76
C LEU A 207 22.67 7.96 0.53
N VAL A 208 21.40 7.55 0.56
CA VAL A 208 20.75 6.80 -0.52
C VAL A 208 19.31 7.26 -0.69
N PHE A 209 18.91 7.60 -1.93
CA PHE A 209 17.50 7.72 -2.31
C PHE A 209 17.21 6.95 -3.60
N GLY A 210 15.93 6.66 -3.86
CA GLY A 210 15.50 6.00 -5.09
C GLY A 210 15.10 6.98 -6.18
N VAL A 211 15.23 6.56 -7.43
CA VAL A 211 14.69 7.29 -8.60
C VAL A 211 13.99 6.33 -9.56
N ASN A 212 13.09 6.87 -10.38
CA ASN A 212 12.67 6.20 -11.60
C ASN A 212 12.62 7.15 -12.80
N THR A 213 12.89 6.61 -13.99
CA THR A 213 13.01 7.38 -15.23
C THR A 213 12.77 6.51 -16.47
N GLU A 214 12.53 7.13 -17.63
CA GLU A 214 12.21 6.43 -18.87
C GLU A 214 13.20 6.76 -20.01
N THR A 215 13.36 5.80 -20.92
CA THR A 215 13.99 6.04 -22.23
C THR A 215 12.91 6.30 -23.27
N TRP A 216 12.98 7.44 -23.95
CA TRP A 216 12.21 7.79 -25.14
C TRP A 216 13.04 7.64 -26.41
N ALA A 217 12.54 6.83 -27.34
CA ALA A 217 13.14 6.63 -28.65
C ALA A 217 12.08 6.23 -29.68
N ASN A 218 12.30 6.57 -30.95
CA ASN A 218 11.40 6.19 -32.05
C ASN A 218 9.92 6.63 -31.82
N GLY A 219 9.72 7.81 -31.23
CA GLY A 219 8.39 8.39 -31.02
C GLY A 219 7.56 7.74 -29.90
N ARG A 220 8.19 6.96 -29.00
CA ARG A 220 7.52 6.35 -27.84
C ARG A 220 8.49 6.13 -26.67
N VAL A 221 7.93 5.88 -25.49
CA VAL A 221 8.68 5.29 -24.38
C VAL A 221 9.11 3.88 -24.78
N THR A 222 10.33 3.48 -24.46
CA THR A 222 10.92 2.19 -24.83
C THR A 222 11.46 1.40 -23.64
N ALA A 223 11.80 2.07 -22.54
CA ALA A 223 12.23 1.43 -21.30
C ALA A 223 11.88 2.27 -20.07
N ASN A 224 11.76 1.62 -18.92
CA ASN A 224 11.70 2.22 -17.59
C ASN A 224 12.90 1.75 -16.78
N HIS A 225 13.44 2.65 -15.96
CA HIS A 225 14.58 2.41 -15.11
C HIS A 225 14.20 2.76 -13.67
N ALA A 226 14.43 1.82 -12.75
CA ALA A 226 14.42 2.08 -11.32
C ALA A 226 15.86 2.05 -10.83
N ALA A 227 16.30 3.08 -10.11
CA ALA A 227 17.67 3.15 -9.64
C ALA A 227 17.80 3.68 -8.21
N LEU A 228 18.93 3.39 -7.59
CA LEU A 228 19.37 4.05 -6.36
C LEU A 228 20.43 5.09 -6.70
N ILE A 229 20.34 6.24 -6.05
CA ILE A 229 21.30 7.33 -6.13
C ILE A 229 22.01 7.43 -4.79
N THR A 230 23.34 7.53 -4.82
CA THR A 230 24.18 7.43 -3.61
C THR A 230 25.15 8.58 -3.49
N SER A 231 25.43 8.99 -2.25
CA SER A 231 26.48 9.97 -1.91
C SER A 231 27.26 9.48 -0.69
N ASP A 232 28.59 9.59 -0.77
CA ASP A 232 29.53 9.19 0.28
C ASP A 232 30.16 10.42 0.99
N ASP A 233 29.71 11.63 0.68
CA ASP A 233 30.31 12.91 1.10
C ASP A 233 29.26 13.91 1.64
N GLY A 234 28.22 13.42 2.31
CA GLY A 234 27.21 14.28 2.93
C GLY A 234 26.27 15.00 1.93
N GLY A 235 26.24 14.53 0.67
CA GLY A 235 25.38 15.07 -0.39
C GLY A 235 26.04 16.11 -1.31
N ASP A 236 27.36 16.29 -1.19
CA ASP A 236 28.12 17.21 -2.03
C ASP A 236 28.28 16.66 -3.46
N SER A 237 28.47 15.35 -3.63
CA SER A 237 28.44 14.67 -4.93
C SER A 237 27.60 13.40 -4.92
N TRP A 238 27.00 13.10 -6.07
CA TRP A 238 26.08 11.99 -6.26
C TRP A 238 26.49 11.11 -7.45
N LYS A 239 26.17 9.82 -7.35
CA LYS A 239 26.33 8.86 -8.43
C LYS A 239 25.13 7.94 -8.55
N ILE A 240 24.88 7.46 -9.75
CA ILE A 240 23.96 6.36 -10.01
C ILE A 240 24.58 5.06 -9.48
N GLY A 241 23.85 4.38 -8.62
CA GLY A 241 24.19 3.05 -8.10
C GLY A 241 23.36 1.97 -8.80
N ALA A 242 22.76 1.10 -7.99
CA ALA A 242 21.96 -0.02 -8.44
C ALA A 242 20.87 0.44 -9.43
N THR A 243 20.78 -0.22 -10.58
CA THR A 243 19.81 0.11 -11.63
C THR A 243 19.15 -1.18 -12.13
N ASP A 244 17.83 -1.16 -12.24
CA ASP A 244 17.04 -2.21 -12.89
C ASP A 244 16.27 -1.60 -14.07
N SER A 245 16.45 -2.17 -15.26
CA SER A 245 15.94 -1.60 -16.52
C SER A 245 14.99 -2.58 -17.20
N TRP A 246 13.79 -2.11 -17.49
CA TRP A 246 12.71 -2.89 -18.09
C TRP A 246 12.32 -2.31 -19.45
N PRO A 247 12.71 -2.95 -20.57
CA PRO A 247 12.23 -2.56 -21.89
C PRO A 247 10.75 -2.91 -22.04
N ILE A 248 10.05 -2.17 -22.90
CA ILE A 248 8.70 -2.54 -23.34
C ILE A 248 8.81 -3.81 -24.19
N ALA A 249 8.03 -4.84 -23.86
CA ALA A 249 7.97 -6.08 -24.64
C ALA A 249 7.33 -5.86 -26.03
N ASP A 250 7.52 -6.79 -26.96
CA ASP A 250 6.96 -6.70 -28.33
C ASP A 250 5.45 -6.49 -28.36
N VAL A 251 4.75 -7.01 -27.35
CA VAL A 251 3.30 -6.83 -27.14
C VAL A 251 2.90 -5.43 -26.65
N GLY A 252 3.83 -4.48 -26.59
CA GLY A 252 3.58 -3.06 -26.29
C GLY A 252 3.34 -2.74 -24.81
N THR A 253 3.71 -3.64 -23.89
CA THR A 253 3.50 -3.45 -22.43
C THR A 253 4.77 -3.77 -21.64
N PHE A 254 4.93 -3.16 -20.47
CA PHE A 254 6.02 -3.49 -19.55
C PHE A 254 5.75 -4.83 -18.86
N ARG A 255 6.80 -5.65 -18.65
CA ARG A 255 6.68 -6.82 -17.77
C ARG A 255 6.49 -6.37 -16.32
N GLN A 256 7.42 -5.54 -15.86
CA GLN A 256 7.35 -4.76 -14.64
C GLN A 256 7.83 -3.34 -14.94
N LYS A 257 7.34 -2.37 -14.17
CA LYS A 257 7.76 -0.98 -14.23
C LYS A 257 7.80 -0.44 -12.79
N PRO A 258 8.80 -0.86 -12.00
CA PRO A 258 9.00 -0.29 -10.67
C PRO A 258 9.23 1.21 -10.79
N SER A 259 8.43 1.99 -10.07
CA SER A 259 8.50 3.44 -9.96
C SER A 259 8.30 3.89 -8.52
N GLU A 260 8.50 5.17 -8.22
CA GLU A 260 8.16 5.77 -6.93
C GLU A 260 8.69 4.97 -5.73
N LEU A 261 10.02 4.85 -5.68
CA LEU A 261 10.72 3.90 -4.81
C LEU A 261 10.77 4.38 -3.36
N THR A 262 10.57 3.44 -2.43
CA THR A 262 10.87 3.61 -1.01
C THR A 262 11.88 2.55 -0.56
N LEU A 263 12.70 2.87 0.44
CA LEU A 263 13.81 2.03 0.86
C LEU A 263 14.08 2.13 2.36
N THR A 264 14.65 1.06 2.93
CA THR A 264 15.13 1.06 4.31
C THR A 264 16.31 0.11 4.48
N GLU A 265 17.22 0.43 5.40
CA GLU A 265 18.33 -0.45 5.76
C GLU A 265 17.83 -1.57 6.68
N ARG A 266 17.98 -2.83 6.26
CA ARG A 266 17.62 -4.02 7.03
C ARG A 266 18.60 -4.26 8.18
N GLN A 267 18.23 -5.18 9.08
CA GLN A 267 19.08 -5.54 10.20
C GLN A 267 20.44 -6.11 9.81
N ASP A 268 20.53 -6.80 8.69
CA ASP A 268 21.78 -7.34 8.14
C ASP A 268 22.64 -6.30 7.40
N GLY A 269 22.21 -5.03 7.35
CA GLY A 269 22.87 -3.94 6.63
C GLY A 269 22.57 -3.89 5.13
N SER A 270 21.76 -4.81 4.61
CA SER A 270 21.30 -4.74 3.22
C SER A 270 20.19 -3.70 3.05
N VAL A 271 20.15 -3.04 1.89
CA VAL A 271 19.11 -2.06 1.55
C VAL A 271 17.93 -2.79 0.93
N PHE A 272 16.79 -2.75 1.60
CA PHE A 272 15.52 -3.19 1.02
C PHE A 272 14.92 -2.08 0.18
N VAL A 273 14.38 -2.42 -1.00
CA VAL A 273 13.75 -1.47 -1.90
C VAL A 273 12.40 -2.00 -2.35
N SER A 274 11.38 -1.13 -2.28
CA SER A 274 10.01 -1.42 -2.71
C SER A 274 9.52 -0.32 -3.63
N GLY A 275 9.10 -0.69 -4.84
CA GLY A 275 8.56 0.20 -5.87
C GLY A 275 7.07 0.02 -6.06
N ARG A 276 6.41 1.08 -6.53
CA ARG A 276 5.07 1.02 -7.12
C ARG A 276 5.20 0.24 -8.42
N GLU A 277 4.32 -0.72 -8.64
CA GLU A 277 4.20 -1.37 -9.94
C GLU A 277 3.25 -0.53 -10.81
N GLN A 278 3.75 -0.01 -11.94
CA GLN A 278 3.02 0.93 -12.79
C GLN A 278 2.86 0.42 -14.22
N ASP A 279 1.66 0.14 -14.71
CA ASP A 279 1.45 -0.32 -16.10
C ASP A 279 2.22 -1.60 -16.50
N GLY A 280 2.77 -2.36 -15.54
CA GLY A 280 3.33 -3.68 -15.78
C GLY A 280 2.28 -4.76 -15.96
N THR A 281 2.73 -6.00 -16.08
CA THR A 281 1.81 -7.15 -16.23
C THR A 281 1.36 -7.77 -14.91
N ASP A 282 2.06 -7.49 -13.82
CA ASP A 282 1.80 -8.00 -12.47
C ASP A 282 1.21 -6.89 -11.56
N LEU A 283 0.24 -6.11 -12.08
CA LEU A 283 -0.42 -5.00 -11.37
C LEU A 283 -1.13 -5.44 -10.08
N GLY A 284 -1.40 -4.47 -9.21
CA GLY A 284 -2.17 -4.70 -7.98
C GLY A 284 -1.34 -5.15 -6.79
N HIS A 285 -0.02 -5.02 -6.90
CA HIS A 285 0.97 -5.40 -5.90
C HIS A 285 2.15 -4.44 -5.91
N ARG A 286 3.07 -4.59 -4.95
CA ARG A 286 4.38 -3.92 -4.98
C ARG A 286 5.44 -4.79 -5.63
N SER A 287 6.42 -4.15 -6.24
CA SER A 287 7.62 -4.80 -6.79
C SER A 287 8.80 -4.54 -5.85
N GLN A 288 9.56 -5.56 -5.49
CA GLN A 288 10.60 -5.46 -4.45
C GLN A 288 11.93 -6.09 -4.87
N THR A 289 13.03 -5.55 -4.35
CA THR A 289 14.39 -6.09 -4.48
C THR A 289 15.27 -5.69 -3.28
N VAL A 290 16.55 -6.04 -3.33
CA VAL A 290 17.54 -5.82 -2.27
C VAL A 290 18.87 -5.42 -2.89
N SER A 291 19.59 -4.51 -2.25
CA SER A 291 21.03 -4.30 -2.47
C SER A 291 21.82 -4.76 -1.24
N ARG A 292 22.92 -5.48 -1.43
CA ARG A 292 23.80 -5.98 -0.34
C ARG A 292 25.13 -5.22 -0.24
N ASP A 293 25.34 -4.25 -1.12
CA ASP A 293 26.59 -3.52 -1.31
C ASP A 293 26.37 -2.01 -1.17
N GLY A 294 25.52 -1.61 -0.22
CA GLY A 294 25.28 -0.20 0.11
C GLY A 294 24.64 0.60 -1.02
N GLY A 295 23.85 -0.04 -1.89
CA GLY A 295 23.13 0.60 -2.98
C GLY A 295 23.88 0.61 -4.31
N ASP A 296 25.04 -0.02 -4.44
CA ASP A 296 25.82 -0.04 -5.69
C ASP A 296 25.23 -1.04 -6.73
N SER A 297 24.61 -2.15 -6.31
CA SER A 297 23.91 -3.09 -7.20
C SER A 297 22.68 -3.76 -6.56
N PHE A 298 21.73 -4.20 -7.39
CA PHE A 298 20.61 -5.05 -6.94
C PHE A 298 21.00 -6.53 -7.04
N VAL A 299 20.64 -7.32 -6.03
CA VAL A 299 20.89 -8.78 -6.02
C VAL A 299 20.07 -9.53 -7.07
N SER A 300 18.97 -8.92 -7.53
CA SER A 300 18.14 -9.39 -8.62
C SER A 300 17.29 -8.24 -9.16
N PRO A 301 16.72 -8.35 -10.37
CA PRO A 301 15.64 -7.47 -10.82
C PRO A 301 14.50 -7.43 -9.80
N PHE A 302 13.69 -6.37 -9.87
CA PHE A 302 12.48 -6.24 -9.09
C PHE A 302 11.53 -7.43 -9.33
N ARG A 303 10.82 -7.83 -8.27
CA ARG A 303 9.84 -8.92 -8.31
C ARG A 303 8.56 -8.49 -7.64
N ALA A 304 7.45 -8.66 -8.35
CA ALA A 304 6.11 -8.50 -7.80
C ALA A 304 5.92 -9.39 -6.55
N GLN A 305 5.21 -8.87 -5.56
CA GLN A 305 4.81 -9.57 -4.33
C GLN A 305 3.33 -9.95 -4.44
N PRO A 306 3.00 -11.12 -5.01
CA PRO A 306 1.62 -11.43 -5.39
C PRO A 306 0.66 -11.57 -4.21
N ASP A 307 1.16 -11.78 -2.99
CA ASP A 307 0.32 -11.85 -1.79
C ASP A 307 0.20 -10.48 -1.06
N LEU A 308 0.79 -9.41 -1.62
CA LEU A 308 0.76 -8.05 -1.07
C LEU A 308 -0.09 -7.12 -1.95
N TYR A 309 -1.41 -7.12 -1.74
CA TYR A 309 -2.33 -6.30 -2.53
C TYR A 309 -2.17 -4.80 -2.29
N THR A 310 -1.99 -4.03 -3.36
CA THR A 310 -1.89 -2.56 -3.35
C THR A 310 -2.41 -1.97 -4.65
N PRO A 311 -3.05 -0.79 -4.66
CA PRO A 311 -3.33 -0.08 -5.90
C PRO A 311 -2.02 0.51 -6.47
N GLN A 312 -2.10 1.07 -7.68
CA GLN A 312 -0.97 1.78 -8.31
C GLN A 312 -0.72 3.13 -7.61
N VAL A 313 0.02 3.08 -6.51
CA VAL A 313 0.30 4.24 -5.66
C VAL A 313 1.66 4.09 -4.98
N GLN A 314 2.32 5.22 -4.72
CA GLN A 314 3.47 5.27 -3.84
C GLN A 314 3.10 4.78 -2.42
N GLY A 315 4.09 4.24 -1.70
CA GLY A 315 3.98 3.93 -0.27
C GLY A 315 5.36 3.95 0.37
N SER A 316 5.43 3.91 1.69
CA SER A 316 6.69 4.05 2.45
C SER A 316 7.02 2.83 3.28
N VAL A 317 8.32 2.57 3.45
CA VAL A 317 8.82 1.51 4.33
C VAL A 317 9.68 2.08 5.43
N LEU A 318 9.53 1.54 6.65
CA LEU A 318 10.31 1.93 7.81
C LEU A 318 10.77 0.69 8.58
N ARG A 319 12.03 0.64 9.00
CA ARG A 319 12.51 -0.39 9.91
C ARG A 319 12.25 0.01 11.37
N LEU A 320 11.68 -0.92 12.12
CA LEU A 320 11.44 -0.83 13.55
C LEU A 320 11.99 -2.07 14.26
N GLY A 321 13.20 -1.96 14.80
CA GLY A 321 13.94 -3.14 15.28
C GLY A 321 14.10 -4.19 14.16
N ASP A 322 13.60 -5.40 14.38
CA ASP A 322 13.60 -6.52 13.41
C ASP A 322 12.37 -6.52 12.48
N ARG A 323 11.40 -5.66 12.73
CA ARG A 323 10.16 -5.52 11.96
C ARG A 323 10.36 -4.48 10.86
N LEU A 324 9.85 -4.77 9.66
CA LEU A 324 9.64 -3.74 8.64
C LEU A 324 8.17 -3.37 8.62
N LEU A 325 7.88 -2.08 8.56
CA LEU A 325 6.55 -1.54 8.35
C LEU A 325 6.44 -1.07 6.90
N LEU A 326 5.27 -1.26 6.30
CA LEU A 326 4.85 -0.70 5.02
C LEU A 326 3.56 0.08 5.25
N ALA A 327 3.57 1.37 4.95
CA ALA A 327 2.36 2.17 4.83
C ALA A 327 1.99 2.31 3.34
N CYS A 328 0.79 1.86 2.99
CA CYS A 328 0.26 1.96 1.63
C CYS A 328 -1.23 1.58 1.65
N PRO A 329 -2.07 2.21 0.81
CA PRO A 329 -3.42 1.74 0.56
C PRO A 329 -3.46 0.24 0.19
N ALA A 330 -4.47 -0.48 0.66
CA ALA A 330 -4.58 -1.92 0.52
C ALA A 330 -5.70 -2.38 -0.44
N ASP A 331 -6.55 -1.47 -0.90
CA ASP A 331 -7.54 -1.79 -1.91
C ASP A 331 -6.86 -1.87 -3.30
N PRO A 332 -6.93 -3.01 -4.01
CA PRO A 332 -6.18 -3.21 -5.24
C PRO A 332 -6.75 -2.47 -6.47
N ASP A 333 -7.95 -1.91 -6.38
CA ASP A 333 -8.59 -1.14 -7.45
C ASP A 333 -8.51 0.37 -7.22
N ARG A 334 -8.60 0.80 -5.95
CA ARG A 334 -8.74 2.22 -5.61
C ARG A 334 -7.71 2.65 -4.58
N ARG A 335 -7.26 3.91 -4.69
CA ARG A 335 -6.45 4.59 -3.67
C ARG A 335 -7.31 4.89 -2.43
N ARG A 336 -7.53 3.86 -1.60
CA ARG A 336 -8.29 3.91 -0.35
C ARG A 336 -7.87 2.80 0.59
N THR A 337 -8.30 2.90 1.84
CA THR A 337 -7.92 1.94 2.90
C THR A 337 -6.44 2.03 3.23
N MET A 338 -5.99 3.16 3.79
CA MET A 338 -4.61 3.30 4.26
C MET A 338 -4.35 2.28 5.36
N MET A 339 -3.28 1.50 5.23
CA MET A 339 -2.91 0.47 6.19
C MET A 339 -1.42 0.50 6.51
N VAL A 340 -1.09 0.08 7.72
CA VAL A 340 0.27 -0.32 8.11
C VAL A 340 0.33 -1.85 8.15
N ARG A 341 1.22 -2.43 7.34
CA ARG A 341 1.47 -3.87 7.26
C ARG A 341 2.90 -4.20 7.66
N SER A 342 3.07 -5.33 8.33
CA SER A 342 4.36 -5.75 8.86
C SER A 342 5.00 -6.85 8.04
N SER A 343 6.33 -6.85 8.04
CA SER A 343 7.14 -8.01 7.72
C SER A 343 8.07 -8.33 8.87
N TYR A 344 8.21 -9.62 9.18
CA TYR A 344 9.07 -10.16 10.24
C TYR A 344 10.23 -10.99 9.69
N ASP A 345 10.40 -11.05 8.37
CA ASP A 345 11.42 -11.86 7.68
C ASP A 345 12.29 -11.04 6.71
N GLY A 346 12.35 -9.73 6.96
CA GLY A 346 13.09 -8.76 6.17
C GLY A 346 12.38 -8.32 4.89
N GLY A 347 11.06 -8.44 4.79
CA GLY A 347 10.30 -8.06 3.60
C GLY A 347 10.19 -9.16 2.56
N ARG A 348 10.36 -10.44 2.94
CA ARG A 348 10.08 -11.58 2.04
C ARG A 348 8.59 -11.91 2.02
N THR A 349 7.93 -11.81 3.17
CA THR A 349 6.48 -11.92 3.31
C THR A 349 5.94 -10.74 4.11
N TRP A 350 4.68 -10.40 3.86
CA TRP A 350 3.99 -9.27 4.47
C TRP A 350 2.65 -9.72 5.02
N GLU A 351 2.19 -9.06 6.08
CA GLU A 351 0.82 -9.20 6.55
C GLU A 351 -0.18 -8.87 5.43
N SER A 352 -1.16 -9.75 5.25
CA SER A 352 -2.29 -9.56 4.34
C SER A 352 -3.25 -8.49 4.87
N VAL A 353 -4.24 -8.11 4.05
CA VAL A 353 -5.25 -7.08 4.39
C VAL A 353 -5.98 -7.36 5.72
N ASP A 354 -6.26 -8.63 6.02
CA ASP A 354 -6.93 -9.06 7.26
C ASP A 354 -5.99 -9.00 8.49
N ARG A 355 -4.68 -9.14 8.27
CA ARG A 355 -3.63 -9.10 9.31
C ARG A 355 -3.09 -7.70 9.59
N GLY A 356 -3.12 -6.80 8.61
CA GLY A 356 -2.63 -5.42 8.75
C GLY A 356 -3.54 -4.53 9.61
N THR A 357 -2.97 -3.41 10.07
CA THR A 357 -3.68 -2.39 10.86
C THR A 357 -4.27 -1.36 9.92
N VAL A 358 -5.59 -1.17 9.96
CA VAL A 358 -6.28 -0.15 9.17
C VAL A 358 -6.12 1.19 9.87
N VAL A 359 -5.60 2.19 9.14
CA VAL A 359 -5.49 3.58 9.61
C VAL A 359 -6.81 4.31 9.30
N THR A 360 -7.28 4.21 8.06
CA THR A 360 -8.58 4.74 7.64
C THR A 360 -9.13 3.92 6.47
N THR A 361 -10.45 3.90 6.29
CA THR A 361 -11.14 3.33 5.12
C THR A 361 -11.47 4.37 4.04
N ASP A 362 -11.18 5.64 4.30
CA ASP A 362 -11.32 6.78 3.38
C ASP A 362 -10.52 6.59 2.09
N TRP A 363 -10.73 7.48 1.12
CA TRP A 363 -9.76 7.63 0.03
C TRP A 363 -8.42 8.02 0.64
N SER A 364 -7.36 7.41 0.13
CA SER A 364 -6.03 7.57 0.67
C SER A 364 -4.97 7.25 -0.39
N GLY A 365 -3.94 8.08 -0.49
CA GLY A 365 -2.95 8.03 -1.54
C GLY A 365 -1.53 7.78 -1.04
N TYR A 366 -0.64 8.69 -1.39
CA TYR A 366 0.78 8.67 -1.05
C TYR A 366 0.95 8.70 0.47
N SER A 367 2.04 8.12 0.97
CA SER A 367 2.32 8.07 2.41
C SER A 367 3.81 7.99 2.72
N ASP A 368 4.19 8.58 3.85
CA ASP A 368 5.53 8.51 4.40
C ASP A 368 5.55 8.20 5.91
N LEU A 369 6.45 7.30 6.31
CA LEU A 369 6.63 6.84 7.68
C LEU A 369 7.91 7.46 8.26
N VAL A 370 7.86 7.89 9.52
CA VAL A 370 9.02 8.41 10.24
C VAL A 370 9.08 7.83 11.65
N ARG A 371 10.28 7.45 12.12
CA ARG A 371 10.49 7.15 13.53
C ARG A 371 10.62 8.47 14.31
N ILE A 372 9.66 8.76 15.18
CA ILE A 372 9.66 9.96 16.03
C ILE A 372 10.58 9.77 17.24
N GLY A 373 10.64 8.55 17.77
CA GLY A 373 11.45 8.16 18.93
C GLY A 373 10.60 7.56 20.04
N GLY A 374 11.24 7.15 21.14
CA GLY A 374 10.58 6.49 22.27
C GLY A 374 11.60 6.11 23.33
N ALA A 375 11.13 5.87 24.56
CA ALA A 375 11.95 5.38 25.67
C ALA A 375 11.53 3.94 26.02
N GLY A 376 12.49 3.11 26.46
CA GLY A 376 12.19 1.80 27.05
C GLY A 376 11.57 0.75 26.13
N GLY A 377 11.68 0.90 24.80
CA GLY A 377 11.15 -0.08 23.83
C GLY A 377 9.80 0.25 23.21
N ASN A 378 9.19 1.39 23.55
CA ASN A 378 7.95 1.87 22.94
C ASN A 378 8.23 2.96 21.92
N ASP A 379 8.66 2.58 20.72
CA ASP A 379 8.87 3.53 19.64
C ASP A 379 7.54 4.17 19.20
N VAL A 380 7.55 5.50 19.09
CA VAL A 380 6.48 6.27 18.43
C VAL A 380 6.83 6.44 16.97
N VAL A 381 5.87 6.08 16.11
CA VAL A 381 5.94 6.20 14.67
C VAL A 381 4.99 7.29 14.21
N GLY A 382 5.45 8.12 13.28
CA GLY A 382 4.64 9.06 12.53
C GLY A 382 4.29 8.50 11.16
N LEU A 383 3.06 8.73 10.71
CA LEU A 383 2.59 8.43 9.37
C LEU A 383 1.97 9.69 8.77
N MET A 384 2.60 10.25 7.75
CA MET A 384 2.06 11.34 6.95
C MET A 384 1.43 10.77 5.68
N TYR A 385 0.19 11.08 5.35
CA TYR A 385 -0.44 10.50 4.17
C TYR A 385 -1.56 11.36 3.56
N GLU A 386 -1.73 11.23 2.25
CA GLU A 386 -2.86 11.78 1.49
C GLU A 386 -4.15 11.07 1.90
N GLY A 387 -5.22 11.81 2.24
CA GLY A 387 -6.50 11.24 2.66
C GLY A 387 -7.70 12.15 2.37
N GLY A 388 -8.90 11.58 2.33
CA GLY A 388 -10.13 12.36 2.17
C GLY A 388 -11.40 11.53 2.02
N ALA A 389 -12.54 12.14 2.33
CA ALA A 389 -13.84 11.48 2.23
C ALA A 389 -14.28 11.29 0.76
N ILE A 390 -13.85 12.17 -0.13
CA ILE A 390 -14.30 12.20 -1.54
C ILE A 390 -13.14 11.88 -2.48
N ASP A 391 -11.96 12.44 -2.24
CA ASP A 391 -10.75 12.21 -3.03
C ASP A 391 -9.54 12.04 -2.09
N ALA A 392 -8.56 11.22 -2.49
CA ALA A 392 -7.34 11.06 -1.71
C ALA A 392 -6.55 12.38 -1.58
N ARG A 393 -6.80 13.34 -2.49
CA ARG A 393 -6.10 14.63 -2.58
C ARG A 393 -6.76 15.75 -1.78
N ASP A 394 -7.83 15.45 -1.03
CA ASP A 394 -8.58 16.45 -0.25
C ASP A 394 -7.68 17.11 0.82
N GLU A 395 -6.82 16.32 1.47
CA GLU A 395 -5.94 16.76 2.55
C GLU A 395 -4.76 15.80 2.74
N ILE A 396 -3.72 16.26 3.45
CA ILE A 396 -2.67 15.40 4.00
C ILE A 396 -2.83 15.36 5.52
N ARG A 397 -2.91 14.15 6.06
CA ARG A 397 -3.03 13.89 7.50
C ARG A 397 -1.69 13.46 8.08
N PHE A 398 -1.50 13.70 9.37
CA PHE A 398 -0.38 13.19 10.16
C PHE A 398 -0.91 12.42 11.36
N ALA A 399 -0.62 11.13 11.38
CA ALA A 399 -0.94 10.22 12.48
C ALA A 399 0.32 9.88 13.29
N ARG A 400 0.13 9.65 14.58
CA ARG A 400 1.14 9.21 15.55
C ARG A 400 0.61 7.96 16.22
N PHE A 401 1.44 6.92 16.31
CA PHE A 401 1.05 5.70 17.01
C PHE A 401 2.26 4.98 17.60
N THR A 402 1.97 4.10 18.56
CA THR A 402 2.98 3.20 19.16
C THR A 402 2.90 1.80 18.52
N GLU A 403 3.91 0.97 18.74
CA GLU A 403 3.87 -0.43 18.29
C GLU A 403 2.67 -1.21 18.85
N ASP A 404 2.23 -0.90 20.07
CA ASP A 404 1.10 -1.55 20.74
C ASP A 404 -0.24 -1.30 20.02
N TRP A 405 -0.35 -0.21 19.25
CA TRP A 405 -1.54 0.08 18.46
C TRP A 405 -1.64 -0.81 17.20
N LEU A 406 -0.49 -1.30 16.70
CA LEU A 406 -0.49 -2.18 15.54
C LEU A 406 -1.09 -3.54 15.94
N LYS A 407 -1.82 -4.16 15.02
CA LYS A 407 -2.29 -5.54 15.22
C LYS A 407 -1.11 -6.45 15.61
N PRO A 408 -1.30 -7.31 16.61
CA PRO A 408 -0.24 -8.19 17.09
C PRO A 408 0.10 -9.23 16.02
N ARG A 409 1.37 -9.67 16.01
CA ARG A 409 1.80 -10.78 15.16
C ARG A 409 0.96 -12.02 15.48
N ARG A 410 0.22 -12.51 14.48
CA ARG A 410 -0.53 -13.77 14.58
C ARG A 410 0.28 -14.95 14.07
N GLY A 411 -0.03 -16.15 14.59
CA GLY A 411 0.49 -17.42 14.08
C GLY A 411 0.04 -17.70 12.63
N ALA A 412 0.36 -18.88 12.11
CA ALA A 412 -0.17 -19.32 10.81
C ALA A 412 -1.69 -19.48 10.89
N ASP A 413 -2.41 -19.11 9.83
CA ASP A 413 -3.86 -19.33 9.76
C ASP A 413 -4.18 -20.82 9.74
N PRO A 414 -5.37 -21.23 10.21
CA PRO A 414 -5.96 -22.51 9.85
C PRO A 414 -5.98 -22.69 8.33
N THR A 415 -5.93 -23.94 7.86
CA THR A 415 -5.87 -24.23 6.43
C THR A 415 -6.73 -25.41 6.00
N THR A 416 -7.30 -25.31 4.81
CA THR A 416 -7.98 -26.40 4.10
C THR A 416 -7.09 -26.97 2.98
N PRO A 417 -7.11 -28.28 2.68
CA PRO A 417 -6.29 -28.86 1.62
C PRO A 417 -6.70 -28.39 0.23
N ASP A 418 -5.71 -28.24 -0.65
CA ASP A 418 -5.90 -28.27 -2.10
C ASP A 418 -5.40 -29.63 -2.61
N LYS A 419 -6.32 -30.46 -3.14
CA LYS A 419 -6.05 -31.80 -3.67
C LYS A 419 -5.62 -31.79 -5.14
N ALA A 420 -5.55 -30.62 -5.79
CA ALA A 420 -5.00 -30.53 -7.15
C ALA A 420 -3.50 -30.89 -7.18
N PRO A 421 -2.96 -31.33 -8.33
CA PRO A 421 -1.51 -31.51 -8.49
C PRO A 421 -0.74 -30.24 -8.11
N HIS A 422 0.28 -30.39 -7.25
CA HIS A 422 1.04 -29.26 -6.68
C HIS A 422 0.17 -28.24 -5.91
N GLY A 423 -1.00 -28.68 -5.44
CA GLY A 423 -1.89 -27.98 -4.53
C GLY A 423 -1.16 -27.51 -3.28
N ARG A 424 -1.31 -26.24 -2.95
CA ARG A 424 -0.90 -25.70 -1.64
C ARG A 424 -2.14 -25.49 -0.81
N ARG A 425 -2.06 -25.81 0.48
CA ARG A 425 -3.16 -25.59 1.41
C ARG A 425 -3.58 -24.11 1.37
N ALA A 426 -4.89 -23.87 1.38
CA ALA A 426 -5.46 -22.54 1.37
C ALA A 426 -5.74 -22.09 2.81
N ALA A 427 -5.47 -20.82 3.10
CA ALA A 427 -5.74 -20.22 4.41
C ALA A 427 -7.24 -20.07 4.60
N VAL A 428 -7.72 -20.45 5.78
CA VAL A 428 -9.10 -20.27 6.24
C VAL A 428 -9.06 -19.13 7.24
N LEU A 429 -9.78 -18.06 6.95
CA LEU A 429 -9.79 -16.81 7.70
C LEU A 429 -11.12 -16.64 8.45
N GLY A 430 -11.11 -15.74 9.43
CA GLY A 430 -12.26 -15.47 10.28
C GLY A 430 -12.52 -16.63 11.27
N GLY A 431 -13.80 -16.90 11.49
CA GLY A 431 -14.32 -18.03 12.27
C GLY A 431 -14.84 -19.20 11.43
N ALA A 432 -14.57 -19.21 10.12
CA ALA A 432 -15.06 -20.21 9.18
C ALA A 432 -14.76 -21.65 9.66
N ARG A 433 -15.81 -22.47 9.71
CA ARG A 433 -15.77 -23.77 10.39
C ARG A 433 -16.32 -24.92 9.53
N PRO A 434 -15.88 -26.17 9.76
CA PRO A 434 -16.46 -27.33 9.08
C PRO A 434 -17.96 -27.49 9.35
N THR A 435 -18.69 -27.96 8.34
CA THR A 435 -20.12 -28.33 8.40
C THR A 435 -20.39 -29.54 7.49
N ASP A 436 -21.62 -30.06 7.49
CA ASP A 436 -22.01 -31.16 6.59
C ASP A 436 -22.08 -30.67 5.14
N GLY A 437 -21.36 -31.38 4.25
CA GLY A 437 -21.24 -31.02 2.83
C GLY A 437 -22.23 -31.71 1.91
N ALA A 438 -22.21 -31.32 0.63
CA ALA A 438 -22.81 -32.09 -0.44
C ALA A 438 -22.05 -33.42 -0.62
N PHE A 439 -20.73 -33.41 -0.39
CA PHE A 439 -19.87 -34.58 -0.35
C PHE A 439 -19.04 -34.63 0.92
N GLY A 440 -19.54 -35.35 1.93
CA GLY A 440 -18.84 -35.48 3.20
C GLY A 440 -18.94 -34.19 4.03
N GLY A 441 -17.98 -33.28 3.87
CA GLY A 441 -17.89 -32.05 4.66
C GLY A 441 -17.75 -30.80 3.79
N ALA A 442 -18.08 -29.65 4.37
CA ALA A 442 -17.99 -28.34 3.76
C ALA A 442 -17.43 -27.31 4.75
N ILE A 443 -17.23 -26.07 4.30
CA ILE A 443 -16.94 -24.94 5.18
C ILE A 443 -18.13 -23.99 5.20
N GLU A 444 -18.55 -23.60 6.40
CA GLU A 444 -19.57 -22.57 6.66
C GLU A 444 -18.91 -21.20 6.86
N PHE A 445 -19.55 -20.17 6.28
CA PHE A 445 -19.13 -18.78 6.26
C PHE A 445 -20.24 -17.91 6.86
N ASP A 446 -19.88 -16.97 7.72
CA ASP A 446 -20.81 -16.14 8.49
C ASP A 446 -21.25 -14.83 7.78
N GLY A 447 -20.53 -14.38 6.76
CA GLY A 447 -20.75 -13.12 6.06
C GLY A 447 -20.11 -11.88 6.70
N THR A 448 -19.27 -12.06 7.71
CA THR A 448 -18.58 -10.96 8.42
C THR A 448 -17.15 -10.80 7.89
N ASP A 449 -16.30 -11.82 8.09
CA ASP A 449 -14.88 -11.82 7.75
C ASP A 449 -14.34 -13.18 7.27
N ASP A 450 -15.23 -14.18 7.18
CA ASP A 450 -14.91 -15.54 6.77
C ASP A 450 -14.51 -15.62 5.29
N ALA A 451 -13.41 -16.32 5.04
CA ALA A 451 -12.91 -16.54 3.69
C ALA A 451 -11.97 -17.75 3.59
N VAL A 452 -11.83 -18.30 2.38
CA VAL A 452 -10.69 -19.15 2.03
C VAL A 452 -9.84 -18.45 0.98
N ARG A 453 -8.55 -18.23 1.28
CA ARG A 453 -7.60 -17.56 0.38
C ARG A 453 -6.49 -18.52 -0.04
N LEU A 454 -6.26 -18.61 -1.34
CA LEU A 454 -5.18 -19.44 -1.86
C LEU A 454 -3.87 -18.64 -1.91
N PRO A 455 -2.73 -19.26 -1.57
CA PRO A 455 -1.44 -18.67 -1.89
C PRO A 455 -1.24 -18.60 -3.40
N TYR A 456 -0.57 -17.56 -3.89
CA TYR A 456 -0.30 -17.42 -5.31
C TYR A 456 0.45 -18.63 -5.91
N ARG A 457 0.00 -19.08 -7.09
CA ARG A 457 0.67 -20.09 -7.93
C ARG A 457 0.50 -19.74 -9.40
N ARG A 458 1.55 -19.94 -10.20
CA ARG A 458 1.61 -19.57 -11.64
C ARG A 458 0.55 -20.25 -12.52
N GLN A 459 -0.06 -21.34 -12.06
CA GLN A 459 -1.12 -22.06 -12.78
C GLN A 459 -2.51 -21.45 -12.58
N LEU A 460 -2.73 -20.68 -11.51
CA LEU A 460 -4.03 -20.09 -11.19
C LEU A 460 -4.45 -18.95 -12.14
N PRO A 461 -3.54 -18.07 -12.61
CA PRO A 461 -3.87 -17.12 -13.68
C PRO A 461 -4.21 -17.84 -14.99
N LEU A 462 -5.50 -17.91 -15.33
CA LEU A 462 -6.01 -18.66 -16.47
C LEU A 462 -5.60 -18.07 -17.84
N GLY A 463 -5.19 -16.81 -17.89
CA GLY A 463 -4.78 -16.16 -19.12
C GLY A 463 -5.91 -16.12 -20.14
N THR A 464 -5.60 -16.47 -21.39
CA THR A 464 -6.56 -16.56 -22.50
C THR A 464 -7.19 -17.95 -22.65
N LYS A 465 -6.94 -18.88 -21.71
CA LYS A 465 -7.41 -20.26 -21.82
C LYS A 465 -8.94 -20.33 -21.69
N ASP A 466 -9.50 -21.33 -22.34
CA ASP A 466 -10.79 -21.91 -21.95
C ASP A 466 -10.66 -22.51 -20.55
N PHE A 467 -11.74 -22.53 -19.78
CA PHE A 467 -11.69 -23.00 -18.40
C PHE A 467 -13.07 -23.47 -17.92
N THR A 468 -13.06 -24.20 -16.81
CA THR A 468 -14.28 -24.53 -16.05
C THR A 468 -14.02 -24.35 -14.57
N ALA A 469 -14.84 -23.55 -13.91
CA ALA A 469 -14.83 -23.38 -12.45
C ALA A 469 -16.15 -23.90 -11.88
N SER A 470 -16.12 -24.74 -10.86
CA SER A 470 -17.32 -25.31 -10.25
C SER A 470 -17.24 -25.32 -8.73
N LEU A 471 -18.39 -25.38 -8.08
CA LEU A 471 -18.53 -25.51 -6.63
C LEU A 471 -19.92 -26.01 -6.28
N TRP A 472 -20.06 -26.53 -5.06
CA TRP A 472 -21.34 -26.70 -4.39
C TRP A 472 -21.57 -25.56 -3.42
N PHE A 473 -22.81 -25.09 -3.32
CA PHE A 473 -23.17 -24.02 -2.40
C PHE A 473 -24.52 -24.28 -1.73
N ARG A 474 -24.70 -23.68 -0.55
CA ARG A 474 -25.95 -23.62 0.19
C ARG A 474 -26.06 -22.28 0.91
N TYR A 475 -27.14 -21.55 0.74
CA TYR A 475 -27.37 -20.28 1.45
C TYR A 475 -28.86 -19.91 1.53
N THR A 476 -29.20 -18.97 2.42
CA THR A 476 -30.58 -18.49 2.65
C THR A 476 -30.72 -16.96 2.61
N ALA A 477 -29.62 -16.23 2.41
CA ALA A 477 -29.67 -14.77 2.33
C ALA A 477 -30.65 -14.31 1.23
N THR A 478 -31.47 -13.31 1.55
CA THR A 478 -32.48 -12.74 0.64
C THR A 478 -32.04 -11.42 0.01
N THR A 479 -30.96 -10.82 0.53
CA THR A 479 -30.37 -9.56 0.06
C THR A 479 -28.85 -9.63 0.06
N GLY A 480 -28.21 -8.57 -0.42
CA GLY A 480 -26.75 -8.47 -0.51
C GLY A 480 -26.15 -9.23 -1.68
N GLU A 481 -24.88 -8.96 -1.93
CA GLU A 481 -24.04 -9.74 -2.85
C GLU A 481 -23.48 -10.95 -2.10
N GLN A 482 -23.51 -12.13 -2.71
CA GLN A 482 -23.05 -13.39 -2.11
C GLN A 482 -21.88 -13.98 -2.91
N PRO A 483 -20.62 -13.54 -2.66
CA PRO A 483 -19.46 -13.91 -3.47
C PRO A 483 -18.97 -15.33 -3.14
N MET A 484 -19.15 -16.28 -4.05
CA MET A 484 -18.80 -17.69 -3.81
C MET A 484 -17.37 -18.00 -4.26
N LEU A 485 -16.99 -17.58 -5.48
CA LEU A 485 -15.64 -17.71 -6.04
C LEU A 485 -15.26 -16.40 -6.72
N TRP A 486 -14.06 -15.92 -6.46
CA TRP A 486 -13.47 -14.76 -7.11
C TRP A 486 -12.01 -15.03 -7.49
N MET A 487 -11.66 -14.83 -8.76
CA MET A 487 -10.31 -15.00 -9.29
C MET A 487 -9.90 -13.75 -10.06
N GLY A 488 -8.74 -13.18 -9.77
CA GLY A 488 -8.28 -11.94 -10.41
C GLY A 488 -8.72 -10.68 -9.67
N GLY A 489 -9.01 -9.62 -10.42
CA GLY A 489 -9.19 -8.26 -9.90
C GLY A 489 -10.63 -7.96 -9.51
N VAL A 490 -10.93 -6.69 -9.24
CA VAL A 490 -12.27 -6.23 -8.82
C VAL A 490 -12.66 -4.96 -9.59
N GLY A 491 -13.95 -4.62 -9.60
CA GLY A 491 -14.45 -3.46 -10.34
C GLY A 491 -14.71 -3.80 -11.81
N THR A 492 -14.61 -2.80 -12.69
CA THR A 492 -14.93 -2.96 -14.13
C THR A 492 -13.72 -2.83 -15.05
N THR A 493 -12.57 -2.48 -14.50
CA THR A 493 -11.35 -2.12 -15.23
C THR A 493 -10.29 -3.23 -15.17
N GLN A 494 -10.50 -4.24 -14.33
CA GLN A 494 -9.53 -5.30 -14.05
C GLN A 494 -10.05 -6.66 -14.52
N PRO A 495 -9.21 -7.47 -15.19
CA PRO A 495 -9.59 -8.83 -15.55
C PRO A 495 -9.89 -9.69 -14.34
N GLN A 496 -10.99 -10.44 -14.41
CA GLN A 496 -11.50 -11.23 -13.30
C GLN A 496 -12.42 -12.35 -13.79
N VAL A 497 -12.60 -13.38 -12.96
CA VAL A 497 -13.63 -14.42 -13.09
C VAL A 497 -14.32 -14.54 -11.74
N TRP A 498 -15.64 -14.52 -11.70
CA TRP A 498 -16.36 -14.76 -10.46
C TRP A 498 -17.70 -15.45 -10.63
N LEU A 499 -18.14 -16.08 -9.54
CA LEU A 499 -19.46 -16.68 -9.33
C LEU A 499 -20.07 -16.07 -8.06
N ARG A 500 -21.29 -15.56 -8.16
CA ARG A 500 -21.98 -14.97 -7.00
C ARG A 500 -23.50 -15.13 -7.05
N GLY A 501 -24.11 -15.11 -5.87
CA GLY A 501 -25.56 -14.96 -5.70
C GLY A 501 -25.99 -13.48 -5.62
N GLU A 502 -27.14 -13.18 -6.20
CA GLU A 502 -27.81 -11.87 -6.15
C GLU A 502 -29.30 -12.08 -5.77
N PRO A 503 -29.59 -12.51 -4.54
CA PRO A 503 -30.93 -12.99 -4.16
C PRO A 503 -32.03 -11.93 -4.31
N ALA A 504 -31.74 -10.65 -4.04
CA ALA A 504 -32.71 -9.57 -4.26
C ALA A 504 -33.09 -9.38 -5.75
N ALA A 505 -32.22 -9.82 -6.67
CA ALA A 505 -32.47 -9.81 -8.11
C ALA A 505 -32.93 -11.18 -8.63
N GLY A 506 -33.15 -12.15 -7.76
CA GLY A 506 -33.66 -13.48 -8.11
C GLY A 506 -32.73 -14.29 -9.01
N ARG A 507 -31.40 -14.15 -8.88
CA ARG A 507 -30.45 -14.80 -9.79
C ARG A 507 -29.11 -15.18 -9.16
N LEU A 508 -28.44 -16.14 -9.78
CA LEU A 508 -27.00 -16.35 -9.72
C LEU A 508 -26.37 -15.73 -10.97
N THR A 509 -25.13 -15.24 -10.85
CA THR A 509 -24.39 -14.65 -11.96
C THR A 509 -23.00 -15.27 -12.04
N GLY A 510 -22.57 -15.63 -13.25
CA GLY A 510 -21.18 -15.87 -13.60
C GLY A 510 -20.68 -14.76 -14.51
N LEU A 511 -19.47 -14.26 -14.26
CA LEU A 511 -18.89 -13.16 -15.02
C LEU A 511 -17.42 -13.42 -15.35
N ILE A 512 -17.02 -12.94 -16.53
CA ILE A 512 -15.62 -12.73 -16.88
C ILE A 512 -15.41 -11.28 -17.30
N THR A 513 -14.28 -10.69 -16.90
CA THR A 513 -13.71 -9.49 -17.51
C THR A 513 -12.37 -9.86 -18.12
N VAL A 514 -12.17 -9.47 -19.37
CA VAL A 514 -10.98 -9.79 -20.15
C VAL A 514 -10.25 -8.54 -20.60
N ARG A 515 -8.94 -8.70 -20.82
CA ARG A 515 -8.08 -7.70 -21.47
C ARG A 515 -7.26 -8.35 -22.56
N ASP A 516 -7.09 -7.65 -23.67
CA ASP A 516 -6.21 -8.06 -24.77
C ASP A 516 -5.15 -6.97 -25.00
N GLY A 517 -3.88 -7.29 -24.75
CA GLY A 517 -2.80 -6.29 -24.78
C GLY A 517 -3.12 -5.03 -23.98
N ALA A 518 -2.99 -3.86 -24.62
CA ALA A 518 -3.28 -2.54 -24.06
C ALA A 518 -4.74 -2.08 -24.27
N THR A 519 -5.64 -2.91 -24.81
CA THR A 519 -7.01 -2.48 -25.09
C THR A 519 -7.84 -2.29 -23.83
N ALA A 520 -8.95 -1.55 -23.95
CA ALA A 520 -9.95 -1.43 -22.90
C ALA A 520 -10.52 -2.81 -22.49
N PRO A 521 -10.81 -3.03 -21.19
CA PRO A 521 -11.45 -4.25 -20.72
C PRO A 521 -12.82 -4.48 -21.34
N ARG A 522 -13.17 -5.76 -21.54
CA ARG A 522 -14.50 -6.19 -21.99
C ARG A 522 -15.05 -7.21 -21.01
N THR A 523 -16.37 -7.26 -20.89
CA THR A 523 -17.05 -8.12 -19.91
C THR A 523 -18.15 -8.93 -20.58
N ALA A 524 -18.24 -10.21 -20.20
CA ALA A 524 -19.40 -11.05 -20.47
C ALA A 524 -19.95 -11.57 -19.13
N SER A 525 -21.28 -11.57 -18.99
CA SER A 525 -21.96 -12.11 -17.82
C SER A 525 -23.13 -12.98 -18.24
N VAL A 526 -23.31 -14.08 -17.54
CA VAL A 526 -24.40 -15.04 -17.73
C VAL A 526 -25.16 -15.19 -16.41
N ARG A 527 -26.49 -15.31 -16.48
CA ARG A 527 -27.38 -15.26 -15.32
C ARG A 527 -28.36 -16.43 -15.36
N SER A 528 -28.66 -16.99 -14.20
CA SER A 528 -29.76 -17.93 -14.03
C SER A 528 -31.11 -17.19 -13.90
N THR A 529 -32.21 -17.95 -13.86
CA THR A 529 -33.58 -17.45 -13.63
C THR A 529 -34.05 -17.52 -12.17
N GLY A 530 -33.18 -17.96 -11.26
CA GLY A 530 -33.48 -18.11 -9.84
C GLY A 530 -32.25 -17.86 -8.97
N ALA A 531 -32.47 -17.49 -7.70
CA ALA A 531 -31.39 -17.25 -6.75
C ALA A 531 -30.87 -18.53 -6.08
N TYR A 532 -31.67 -19.61 -6.02
CA TYR A 532 -31.27 -20.88 -5.39
C TYR A 532 -30.82 -20.69 -3.92
N ASN A 533 -31.51 -19.81 -3.21
CA ASN A 533 -31.27 -19.46 -1.80
C ASN A 533 -32.28 -20.14 -0.86
N ASP A 534 -32.67 -21.37 -1.16
CA ASP A 534 -33.68 -22.15 -0.44
C ASP A 534 -33.12 -22.98 0.73
N GLY A 535 -31.81 -22.83 1.00
CA GLY A 535 -31.10 -23.58 2.03
C GLY A 535 -30.78 -25.03 1.65
N GLN A 536 -30.93 -25.44 0.38
CA GLN A 536 -30.48 -26.73 -0.12
C GLN A 536 -29.10 -26.63 -0.80
N TRP A 537 -28.46 -27.79 -0.97
CA TRP A 537 -27.21 -27.90 -1.73
C TRP A 537 -27.50 -27.85 -3.23
N HIS A 538 -26.84 -26.93 -3.92
CA HIS A 538 -26.90 -26.77 -5.37
C HIS A 538 -25.50 -26.81 -5.97
N HIS A 539 -25.38 -27.34 -7.18
CA HIS A 539 -24.13 -27.33 -7.93
C HIS A 539 -24.11 -26.19 -8.94
N LEU A 540 -23.01 -25.43 -8.94
CA LEU A 540 -22.76 -24.32 -9.84
C LEU A 540 -21.49 -24.58 -10.66
N ALA A 541 -21.55 -24.36 -11.97
CA ALA A 541 -20.36 -24.36 -12.81
C ALA A 541 -20.37 -23.23 -13.84
N LEU A 542 -19.23 -22.55 -14.01
CA LEU A 542 -18.99 -21.59 -15.08
C LEU A 542 -17.98 -22.18 -16.05
N ARG A 543 -18.37 -22.32 -17.31
CA ARG A 543 -17.52 -22.81 -18.40
C ARG A 543 -17.31 -21.71 -19.44
N ARG A 544 -16.06 -21.45 -19.79
CA ARG A 544 -15.67 -20.69 -20.97
C ARG A 544 -15.10 -21.65 -22.01
N GLY A 545 -15.71 -21.70 -23.19
CA GLY A 545 -15.23 -22.50 -24.30
C GLY A 545 -16.16 -22.48 -25.51
N GLY A 546 -15.62 -22.78 -26.69
CA GLY A 546 -16.39 -22.80 -27.94
C GLY A 546 -17.03 -21.44 -28.30
N GLY A 547 -16.43 -20.33 -27.85
CA GLY A 547 -16.96 -18.97 -28.04
C GLY A 547 -18.16 -18.63 -27.16
N GLN A 548 -18.46 -19.44 -26.14
CA GLN A 548 -19.55 -19.22 -25.20
C GLN A 548 -19.03 -19.15 -23.76
N LEU A 549 -19.75 -18.38 -22.95
CA LEU A 549 -19.71 -18.43 -21.49
C LEU A 549 -21.01 -19.05 -20.99
N THR A 550 -20.92 -20.23 -20.38
CA THR A 550 -22.07 -21.02 -19.94
C THR A 550 -22.05 -21.19 -18.42
N LEU A 551 -23.15 -20.84 -17.76
CA LEU A 551 -23.42 -21.12 -16.36
C LEU A 551 -24.34 -22.33 -16.25
N PHE A 552 -23.96 -23.32 -15.44
CA PHE A 552 -24.80 -24.47 -15.12
C PHE A 552 -25.26 -24.37 -13.67
N VAL A 553 -26.57 -24.48 -13.45
CA VAL A 553 -27.14 -24.64 -12.10
C VAL A 553 -27.88 -25.97 -12.06
N ASP A 554 -27.41 -26.91 -11.23
CA ASP A 554 -27.94 -28.28 -11.16
C ASP A 554 -28.05 -28.97 -12.54
N GLY A 555 -27.10 -28.68 -13.42
CA GLY A 555 -27.03 -29.22 -14.78
C GLY A 555 -27.88 -28.48 -15.81
N THR A 556 -28.72 -27.52 -15.41
CA THR A 556 -29.43 -26.65 -16.36
C THR A 556 -28.51 -25.55 -16.88
N PRO A 557 -28.27 -25.45 -18.20
CA PRO A 557 -27.37 -24.46 -18.78
C PRO A 557 -28.05 -23.12 -19.07
N PHE A 558 -27.30 -22.05 -18.85
CA PHE A 558 -27.58 -20.69 -19.30
C PHE A 558 -26.34 -20.21 -20.06
N SER A 559 -26.48 -19.59 -21.23
CA SER A 559 -25.32 -19.22 -22.06
C SER A 559 -25.40 -17.79 -22.59
N THR A 560 -24.23 -17.20 -22.80
CA THR A 560 -24.03 -15.96 -23.55
C THR A 560 -22.76 -16.07 -24.38
N ALA A 561 -22.61 -15.21 -25.39
CA ALA A 561 -21.37 -15.14 -26.16
C ALA A 561 -20.19 -14.75 -25.25
N ASP A 562 -19.05 -15.42 -25.45
CA ASP A 562 -17.79 -15.07 -24.81
C ASP A 562 -17.23 -13.73 -25.32
N VAL A 563 -16.32 -13.13 -24.55
CA VAL A 563 -15.47 -12.02 -24.97
C VAL A 563 -14.01 -12.49 -25.03
N THR A 564 -13.38 -12.36 -26.18
CA THR A 564 -11.97 -12.76 -26.37
C THR A 564 -10.99 -11.99 -25.48
N GLY A 565 -9.95 -12.64 -24.98
CA GLY A 565 -8.87 -11.99 -24.21
C GLY A 565 -8.55 -12.70 -22.90
N SER A 566 -7.57 -12.16 -22.19
CA SER A 566 -7.07 -12.75 -20.94
C SER A 566 -7.90 -12.33 -19.74
N VAL A 567 -8.33 -13.29 -18.91
CA VAL A 567 -9.05 -13.03 -17.64
C VAL A 567 -8.14 -12.72 -16.46
N SER A 568 -6.82 -12.77 -16.62
CA SER A 568 -5.86 -12.60 -15.52
C SER A 568 -4.66 -11.69 -15.84
N ARG A 569 -4.57 -11.17 -17.06
CA ARG A 569 -3.48 -10.26 -17.47
C ARG A 569 -3.64 -8.90 -16.77
N ASN A 570 -2.56 -8.34 -16.21
CA ASN A 570 -2.55 -7.02 -15.60
C ASN A 570 -3.62 -6.88 -14.49
N SER A 571 -3.80 -7.94 -13.71
CA SER A 571 -4.84 -8.04 -12.70
C SER A 571 -4.19 -8.26 -11.32
N PRO A 572 -4.67 -7.61 -10.25
CA PRO A 572 -4.37 -8.02 -8.87
C PRO A 572 -4.86 -9.45 -8.72
N PHE A 573 -3.98 -10.43 -8.92
CA PHE A 573 -4.41 -11.80 -9.05
C PHE A 573 -4.39 -12.53 -7.71
N GLY A 574 -5.57 -12.66 -7.12
CA GLY A 574 -5.86 -13.58 -6.02
C GLY A 574 -6.90 -14.62 -6.40
N VAL A 575 -6.99 -15.70 -5.60
CA VAL A 575 -8.16 -16.59 -5.60
C VAL A 575 -8.78 -16.58 -4.21
N HIS A 576 -10.03 -16.14 -4.15
CA HIS A 576 -10.78 -15.87 -2.94
C HIS A 576 -12.10 -16.66 -3.01
N ILE A 577 -12.36 -17.44 -1.98
CA ILE A 577 -13.61 -18.20 -1.82
C ILE A 577 -14.36 -17.59 -0.64
N GLY A 578 -15.67 -17.35 -0.84
CA GLY A 578 -16.52 -16.74 0.18
C GLY A 578 -16.32 -15.24 0.40
N GLN A 579 -15.54 -14.55 -0.44
CA GLN A 579 -15.33 -13.10 -0.33
C GLN A 579 -14.90 -12.47 -1.65
N ARG A 580 -15.03 -11.14 -1.74
CA ARG A 580 -14.37 -10.34 -2.79
C ARG A 580 -12.89 -10.11 -2.48
N VAL A 581 -12.12 -9.78 -3.52
CA VAL A 581 -10.67 -9.51 -3.41
C VAL A 581 -10.37 -8.25 -2.60
N ASP A 582 -11.27 -7.26 -2.60
CA ASP A 582 -11.17 -6.06 -1.76
C ASP A 582 -11.59 -6.30 -0.29
N SER A 583 -12.00 -7.53 0.08
CA SER A 583 -12.44 -7.93 1.43
C SER A 583 -13.63 -7.11 1.98
N ARG A 584 -14.46 -6.51 1.11
CA ARG A 584 -15.59 -5.65 1.53
C ARG A 584 -16.94 -6.36 1.58
N VAL A 585 -17.03 -7.53 0.95
CA VAL A 585 -18.25 -8.33 0.89
C VAL A 585 -17.86 -9.79 1.12
N HIS A 586 -18.60 -10.45 2.00
CA HIS A 586 -18.39 -11.84 2.39
C HIS A 586 -19.67 -12.64 2.16
N PHE A 587 -19.51 -13.94 1.95
CA PHE A 587 -20.58 -14.89 1.73
C PHE A 587 -21.15 -15.36 3.07
N THR A 588 -22.48 -15.49 3.16
CA THR A 588 -23.16 -16.16 4.28
C THR A 588 -23.79 -17.45 3.79
N GLY A 589 -23.24 -18.60 4.20
CA GLY A 589 -23.70 -19.91 3.75
C GLY A 589 -22.61 -20.97 3.87
N ALA A 590 -22.72 -22.06 3.12
CA ALA A 590 -21.70 -23.11 3.05
C ALA A 590 -21.23 -23.36 1.62
N LEU A 591 -19.94 -23.66 1.46
CA LEU A 591 -19.32 -24.00 0.17
C LEU A 591 -18.58 -25.34 0.28
N ASP A 592 -18.67 -26.12 -0.78
CA ASP A 592 -18.11 -27.46 -0.89
C ASP A 592 -17.52 -27.71 -2.30
N GLU A 593 -16.54 -28.60 -2.40
CA GLU A 593 -16.00 -29.12 -3.67
C GLU A 593 -15.66 -28.05 -4.73
N VAL A 594 -14.95 -26.99 -4.32
CA VAL A 594 -14.53 -25.91 -5.22
C VAL A 594 -13.42 -26.40 -6.15
N ARG A 595 -13.64 -26.36 -7.47
CA ARG A 595 -12.71 -26.87 -8.47
C ARG A 595 -12.49 -25.88 -9.60
N VAL A 596 -11.27 -25.84 -10.14
CA VAL A 596 -10.95 -25.10 -11.38
C VAL A 596 -10.13 -25.98 -12.30
N HIS A 597 -10.53 -26.01 -13.57
CA HIS A 597 -9.86 -26.65 -14.68
C HIS A 597 -9.41 -25.58 -15.69
N ASP A 598 -8.20 -25.69 -16.21
CA ASP A 598 -7.66 -24.78 -17.23
C ASP A 598 -8.03 -25.18 -18.66
N ARG A 599 -9.19 -25.83 -18.80
CA ARG A 599 -9.87 -26.21 -20.05
C ARG A 599 -11.39 -26.15 -19.89
N ALA A 600 -12.10 -26.07 -21.01
CA ALA A 600 -13.53 -26.33 -21.05
C ALA A 600 -13.79 -27.83 -20.83
N LEU A 601 -14.58 -28.17 -19.81
CA LEU A 601 -15.07 -29.54 -19.58
C LEU A 601 -16.26 -29.82 -20.52
N SER A 602 -16.45 -31.07 -20.94
CA SER A 602 -17.66 -31.49 -21.66
C SER A 602 -18.90 -31.46 -20.75
N ASP A 603 -20.10 -31.56 -21.33
CA ASP A 603 -21.35 -31.61 -20.55
C ASP A 603 -21.39 -32.86 -19.65
N GLU A 604 -20.86 -33.99 -20.13
CA GLU A 604 -20.71 -35.23 -19.36
C GLU A 604 -19.73 -35.05 -18.20
N GLU A 605 -18.60 -34.37 -18.42
CA GLU A 605 -17.62 -34.09 -17.36
C GLU A 605 -18.20 -33.15 -16.30
N VAL A 606 -18.94 -32.11 -16.68
CA VAL A 606 -19.65 -31.22 -15.74
C VAL A 606 -20.71 -31.99 -14.95
N SER A 607 -21.43 -32.91 -15.61
CA SER A 607 -22.38 -33.80 -14.93
C SER A 607 -21.68 -34.76 -13.95
N GLY A 608 -20.50 -35.26 -14.31
CA GLY A 608 -19.68 -36.12 -13.46
C GLY A 608 -19.26 -35.45 -12.15
N LEU A 609 -18.92 -34.16 -12.19
CA LEU A 609 -18.59 -33.37 -10.98
C LEU A 609 -19.77 -33.27 -9.99
N ARG A 610 -21.01 -33.43 -10.46
CA ARG A 610 -22.21 -33.45 -9.60
C ARG A 610 -22.48 -34.82 -8.99
N ALA A 611 -22.06 -35.89 -9.65
CA ALA A 611 -22.41 -37.24 -9.24
C ALA A 611 -21.45 -37.81 -8.20
N ALA A 612 -20.18 -37.38 -8.20
CA ALA A 612 -19.18 -37.91 -7.28
C ALA A 612 -18.03 -36.94 -6.99
N SER A 613 -17.58 -36.90 -5.73
CA SER A 613 -16.28 -36.32 -5.36
C SER A 613 -15.16 -37.31 -5.67
N THR A 614 -14.74 -37.37 -6.95
CA THR A 614 -13.59 -38.15 -7.41
C THR A 614 -12.50 -37.23 -7.94
N THR A 615 -11.27 -37.73 -8.03
CA THR A 615 -10.15 -36.97 -8.61
C THR A 615 -10.48 -36.63 -10.07
N SER A 616 -10.64 -35.34 -10.37
CA SER A 616 -10.77 -34.90 -11.76
C SER A 616 -9.38 -34.67 -12.35
N GLU A 617 -8.99 -35.50 -13.33
CA GLU A 617 -7.75 -35.30 -14.07
C GLU A 617 -7.69 -33.88 -14.65
N GLY A 618 -6.57 -33.19 -14.44
CA GLY A 618 -6.34 -31.85 -14.97
C GLY A 618 -7.03 -30.71 -14.22
N SER A 619 -7.44 -30.89 -12.95
CA SER A 619 -7.78 -29.73 -12.09
C SER A 619 -6.51 -28.98 -11.69
N ILE A 620 -6.54 -27.64 -11.73
CA ILE A 620 -5.49 -26.76 -11.22
C ILE A 620 -5.79 -26.25 -9.81
N LEU A 621 -7.04 -26.42 -9.37
CA LEU A 621 -7.52 -26.19 -8.03
C LEU A 621 -8.57 -27.24 -7.68
N TRP A 622 -8.46 -27.83 -6.50
CA TRP A 622 -9.52 -28.62 -5.91
C TRP A 622 -9.50 -28.47 -4.39
N LEU A 623 -10.45 -27.70 -3.85
CA LEU A 623 -10.69 -27.56 -2.42
C LEU A 623 -11.91 -28.42 -2.07
N PRO A 624 -11.72 -29.60 -1.46
CA PRO A 624 -12.84 -30.42 -1.01
C PRO A 624 -13.62 -29.76 0.13
N MET A 625 -13.03 -28.80 0.84
CA MET A 625 -13.65 -28.15 2.01
C MET A 625 -14.08 -29.10 3.14
N ASP A 626 -13.64 -30.36 3.10
CA ASP A 626 -13.98 -31.44 4.03
C ASP A 626 -13.31 -31.32 5.42
N ARG A 627 -12.29 -30.47 5.54
CA ARG A 627 -11.55 -30.27 6.80
C ARG A 627 -10.83 -28.94 6.87
N VAL A 628 -10.69 -28.43 8.10
CA VAL A 628 -9.80 -27.33 8.46
C VAL A 628 -8.74 -27.88 9.42
N SER A 629 -7.47 -27.53 9.21
CA SER A 629 -6.36 -27.99 10.07
C SER A 629 -5.39 -26.86 10.38
N GLY A 630 -4.83 -26.87 11.59
CA GLY A 630 -3.97 -25.78 12.06
C GLY A 630 -4.78 -24.58 12.54
N GLY A 631 -4.09 -23.58 13.09
CA GLY A 631 -4.65 -22.58 13.99
C GLY A 631 -4.07 -22.81 15.38
N ASN A 632 -3.38 -21.82 15.92
CA ASN A 632 -2.96 -21.84 17.33
C ASN A 632 -4.16 -21.67 18.25
#